data_AF-A0A3B6MR50-F1
#
_entry.id   AF-A0A3B6MR50-F1
#
_cell.length_a   1.000
_cell.length_b   1.000
_cell.length_c   1.000
_cell.angle_alpha   90.00
_cell.angle_beta   90.00
_cell.angle_gamma   90.00
#
_symmetry.space_group_name_H-M   'P 1'
#
loop_
_entity.id
_entity.type
_entity.pdbx_description
1 polymer ?
#
loop_
_entity_poly.entity_id
_entity_poly.type
_entity_poly.pdbx_seq_one_letter_code
_entity_poly.pdbx_strand_id
1 'polypeptide(L)'
;MEDSYQHTKYHKQTKNQWARDDPAFIVILILFLVFATSAYCAAFGESAPHAALTIISVVFVHFLFAGLVLATLCWFLTNSYLREEPNSHVVEQRVEWLYAFDVHCNSFFPAFVILYVLQYFLSPLLIAHGFLPALLSNLLFMVAISYYHYLNFLGYDVLPFLDRTTFFLYPIGLVIILSPLSKCILYSTKFSPLKNHLTYFLLSCSDTHRV
;
A
#
# COMPACT_ATOMS: atom_id res chain seq x y z
N MET A 1 -3.44 -11.53 19.01
CA MET A 1 -2.06 -11.29 18.54
C MET A 1 -1.18 -12.48 18.86
N GLU A 2 -1.30 -13.06 20.07
CA GLU A 2 -0.65 -14.31 20.50
C GLU A 2 -0.81 -15.46 19.49
N ASP A 3 -2.04 -15.78 19.05
CA ASP A 3 -2.29 -16.92 18.15
C ASP A 3 -1.56 -16.81 16.79
N SER A 4 -1.49 -15.60 16.23
CA SER A 4 -0.79 -15.36 14.96
C SER A 4 0.73 -15.49 15.12
N TYR A 5 1.26 -15.07 16.27
CA TYR A 5 2.68 -15.19 16.58
C TYR A 5 3.09 -16.67 16.72
N GLN A 6 2.29 -17.45 17.46
CA GLN A 6 2.53 -18.88 17.63
C GLN A 6 2.48 -19.61 16.29
N HIS A 7 1.50 -19.31 15.43
CA HIS A 7 1.39 -19.93 14.11
C HIS A 7 2.63 -19.70 13.22
N THR A 8 3.15 -18.48 13.17
CA THR A 8 4.36 -18.16 12.39
C THR A 8 5.59 -18.89 12.95
N LYS A 9 5.70 -18.99 14.28
CA LYS A 9 6.78 -19.72 14.95
C LYS A 9 6.73 -21.24 14.66
N TYR A 10 5.54 -21.84 14.72
CA TYR A 10 5.33 -23.24 14.36
C TYR A 10 5.65 -23.52 12.87
N HIS A 11 5.26 -22.61 11.96
CA HIS A 11 5.58 -22.73 10.54
C HIS A 11 7.11 -22.69 10.30
N LYS A 12 7.81 -21.81 11.01
CA LYS A 12 9.29 -21.75 10.93
C LYS A 12 9.93 -23.05 11.44
N GLN A 13 9.44 -23.62 12.53
CA GLN A 13 9.98 -24.88 13.08
C GLN A 13 9.77 -26.08 12.16
N THR A 14 8.70 -26.08 11.35
CA THR A 14 8.34 -27.21 10.48
C THR A 14 8.88 -27.10 9.06
N LYS A 15 8.97 -25.88 8.49
CA LYS A 15 9.42 -25.65 7.10
C LYS A 15 10.70 -24.83 6.97
N ASN A 16 11.25 -24.33 8.07
CA ASN A 16 12.43 -23.47 8.10
C ASN A 16 12.35 -22.24 7.18
N GLN A 17 11.15 -21.72 6.91
CA GLN A 17 10.93 -20.50 6.14
C GLN A 17 9.90 -19.58 6.80
N TRP A 18 10.06 -18.28 6.62
CA TRP A 18 9.15 -17.25 7.15
C TRP A 18 8.08 -16.88 6.14
N ALA A 19 8.39 -16.98 4.84
CA ALA A 19 7.44 -16.71 3.78
C ALA A 19 6.26 -17.68 3.79
N ARG A 20 5.12 -17.16 3.34
CA ARG A 20 3.94 -17.96 3.01
C ARG A 20 4.12 -18.65 1.65
N ASP A 21 3.67 -19.90 1.56
CA ASP A 21 3.84 -20.75 0.36
C ASP A 21 2.66 -20.73 -0.62
N ASP A 22 1.54 -20.09 -0.28
CA ASP A 22 0.34 -20.09 -1.14
C ASP A 22 0.23 -18.84 -2.03
N PRO A 23 0.20 -19.01 -3.36
CA PRO A 23 -0.03 -17.90 -4.29
C PRO A 23 -1.48 -17.39 -4.27
N ALA A 24 -2.38 -18.08 -3.56
CA ALA A 24 -3.81 -17.79 -3.55
C ALA A 24 -4.12 -16.36 -3.07
N PHE A 25 -3.40 -15.85 -2.07
CA PHE A 25 -3.60 -14.50 -1.55
C PHE A 25 -3.36 -13.42 -2.62
N ILE A 26 -2.28 -13.56 -3.41
CA ILE A 26 -1.94 -12.64 -4.50
C ILE A 26 -3.00 -12.69 -5.59
N VAL A 27 -3.46 -13.89 -5.95
CA VAL A 27 -4.51 -14.07 -6.97
C VAL A 27 -5.81 -13.39 -6.53
N ILE A 28 -6.23 -13.56 -5.28
CA ILE A 28 -7.42 -12.92 -4.73
C ILE A 28 -7.28 -11.39 -4.75
N LEU A 29 -6.12 -10.87 -4.37
CA LEU A 29 -5.82 -9.43 -4.44
C LEU A 29 -5.95 -8.88 -5.86
N ILE A 30 -5.37 -9.56 -6.85
CA ILE A 30 -5.48 -9.16 -8.27
C ILE A 30 -6.93 -9.18 -8.72
N LEU A 31 -7.71 -10.20 -8.35
CA LEU A 31 -9.14 -10.26 -8.68
C LEU A 31 -9.92 -9.08 -8.10
N PHE A 32 -9.66 -8.70 -6.85
CA PHE A 32 -10.28 -7.52 -6.24
C PHE A 32 -9.85 -6.20 -6.91
N LEU A 33 -8.57 -6.06 -7.26
CA LEU A 33 -8.05 -4.90 -8.00
C LEU A 33 -8.73 -4.77 -9.36
N VAL A 34 -8.85 -5.86 -10.12
CA VAL A 34 -9.53 -5.88 -11.41
C VAL A 34 -10.99 -5.48 -11.23
N PHE A 35 -11.71 -6.12 -10.30
CA PHE A 35 -13.13 -5.83 -10.06
C PHE A 35 -13.38 -4.37 -9.67
N ALA A 36 -12.61 -3.84 -8.71
CA ALA A 36 -12.74 -2.44 -8.28
C ALA A 36 -12.41 -1.47 -9.42
N THR A 37 -11.35 -1.72 -10.17
CA THR A 37 -10.94 -0.84 -11.29
C THR A 37 -11.95 -0.90 -12.43
N SER A 38 -12.51 -2.06 -12.73
CA SER A 38 -13.62 -2.19 -13.70
C SER A 38 -14.85 -1.42 -13.26
N ALA A 39 -15.20 -1.45 -11.96
CA ALA A 39 -16.32 -0.67 -11.42
C ALA A 39 -16.09 0.84 -11.59
N TYR A 40 -14.87 1.32 -11.34
CA TYR A 40 -14.49 2.71 -11.65
C TYR A 40 -14.66 3.03 -13.14
N CYS A 41 -14.11 2.22 -14.03
CA CYS A 41 -14.20 2.45 -15.48
C CYS A 41 -15.67 2.50 -15.95
N ALA A 42 -16.52 1.62 -15.40
CA ALA A 42 -17.94 1.60 -15.72
C ALA A 42 -18.68 2.83 -15.17
N ALA A 43 -18.37 3.27 -13.95
CA ALA A 43 -19.03 4.42 -13.32
C ALA A 43 -18.70 5.75 -13.99
N PHE A 44 -17.47 5.91 -14.49
CA PHE A 44 -17.00 7.14 -15.16
C PHE A 44 -17.13 7.09 -16.69
N GLY A 45 -17.68 6.00 -17.25
CA GLY A 45 -18.03 5.91 -18.66
C GLY A 45 -16.83 5.79 -19.59
N GLU A 46 -15.80 5.07 -19.17
CA GLU A 46 -14.59 4.92 -19.98
C GLU A 46 -14.80 4.10 -21.25
N SER A 47 -14.04 4.46 -22.28
CA SER A 47 -13.94 3.67 -23.50
C SER A 47 -13.22 2.35 -23.21
N ALA A 48 -13.67 1.27 -23.85
CA ALA A 48 -13.12 -0.08 -23.65
C ALA A 48 -11.58 -0.19 -23.70
N PRO A 49 -10.85 0.47 -24.64
CA PRO A 49 -9.38 0.38 -24.64
C PRO A 49 -8.73 1.11 -23.46
N HIS A 50 -9.24 2.27 -23.05
CA HIS A 50 -8.70 3.02 -21.92
C HIS A 50 -9.00 2.30 -20.59
N ALA A 51 -10.18 1.68 -20.47
CA ALA A 51 -10.50 0.81 -19.34
C ALA A 51 -9.53 -0.38 -19.23
N ALA A 52 -9.23 -1.06 -20.35
CA ALA A 52 -8.29 -2.17 -20.38
C ALA A 52 -6.86 -1.74 -19.98
N LEU A 53 -6.37 -0.61 -20.51
CA LEU A 53 -5.06 -0.06 -20.15
C LEU A 53 -4.99 0.34 -18.68
N THR A 54 -6.06 0.91 -18.13
CA THR A 54 -6.14 1.29 -16.71
C THR A 54 -6.07 0.06 -15.81
N ILE A 55 -6.84 -0.99 -16.10
CA ILE A 55 -6.79 -2.25 -15.34
C ILE A 55 -5.39 -2.87 -15.39
N ILE A 56 -4.77 -2.93 -16.58
CA ILE A 56 -3.41 -3.44 -16.76
C ILE A 56 -2.41 -2.59 -15.95
N SER A 57 -2.49 -1.27 -16.03
CA SER A 57 -1.61 -0.37 -15.29
C SER A 57 -1.74 -0.57 -13.77
N VAL A 58 -2.96 -0.68 -13.25
CA VAL A 58 -3.19 -0.88 -11.81
C VAL A 58 -2.62 -2.21 -11.32
N VAL A 59 -2.82 -3.28 -12.06
CA VAL A 59 -2.31 -4.60 -11.65
C VAL A 59 -0.79 -4.67 -11.79
N PHE A 60 -0.24 -4.30 -12.95
CA PHE A 60 1.17 -4.51 -13.24
C PHE A 60 2.08 -3.41 -12.69
N VAL A 61 1.66 -2.15 -12.74
CA VAL A 61 2.49 -1.01 -12.31
C VAL A 61 2.25 -0.69 -10.83
N HIS A 62 0.99 -0.47 -10.44
CA HIS A 62 0.68 -0.01 -9.08
C HIS A 62 0.82 -1.11 -8.02
N PHE A 63 0.44 -2.34 -8.35
CA PHE A 63 0.54 -3.46 -7.41
C PHE A 63 1.84 -4.25 -7.60
N LEU A 64 2.05 -4.89 -8.76
CA LEU A 64 3.19 -5.80 -8.94
C LEU A 64 4.55 -5.09 -8.97
N PHE A 65 4.72 -4.08 -9.83
CA PHE A 65 6.00 -3.39 -9.96
C PHE A 65 6.36 -2.59 -8.71
N ALA A 66 5.43 -1.78 -8.19
CA ALA A 66 5.66 -1.06 -6.94
C ALA A 66 5.92 -2.04 -5.78
N GLY A 67 5.20 -3.16 -5.71
CA GLY A 67 5.40 -4.20 -4.72
C GLY A 67 6.77 -4.87 -4.82
N LEU A 68 7.23 -5.17 -6.03
CA LEU A 68 8.57 -5.74 -6.28
C LEU A 68 9.67 -4.77 -5.80
N VAL A 69 9.54 -3.50 -6.13
CA VAL A 69 10.49 -2.44 -5.72
C VAL A 69 10.48 -2.29 -4.20
N LEU A 70 9.30 -2.14 -3.59
CA LEU A 70 9.18 -1.96 -2.14
C LEU A 70 9.67 -3.19 -1.37
N ALA A 71 9.33 -4.40 -1.81
CA ALA A 71 9.81 -5.64 -1.20
C ALA A 71 11.33 -5.74 -1.28
N THR A 72 11.93 -5.39 -2.43
CA THR A 72 13.39 -5.40 -2.61
C THR A 72 14.08 -4.37 -1.73
N LEU A 73 13.53 -3.16 -1.63
CA LEU A 73 14.06 -2.12 -0.76
C LEU A 73 13.95 -2.52 0.72
N CYS A 74 12.79 -3.01 1.17
CA CYS A 74 12.60 -3.41 2.57
C CYS A 74 13.45 -4.63 2.92
N TRP A 75 13.55 -5.61 2.01
CA TRP A 75 14.46 -6.76 2.16
C TRP A 75 15.92 -6.33 2.27
N PHE A 76 16.36 -5.41 1.42
CA PHE A 76 17.72 -4.87 1.46
C PHE A 76 17.99 -4.10 2.76
N LEU A 77 17.08 -3.19 3.14
CA LEU A 77 17.22 -2.38 4.35
C LEU A 77 17.22 -3.25 5.62
N THR A 78 16.31 -4.21 5.72
CA THR A 78 16.21 -5.10 6.88
C THR A 78 17.47 -5.93 7.07
N ASN A 79 17.95 -6.58 6.01
CA ASN A 79 19.16 -7.39 6.10
C ASN A 79 20.44 -6.57 6.27
N SER A 80 20.46 -5.30 5.86
CA SER A 80 21.64 -4.44 5.97
C SER A 80 21.74 -3.69 7.30
N TYR A 81 20.61 -3.21 7.85
CA TYR A 81 20.62 -2.23 8.95
C TYR A 81 19.82 -2.64 10.19
N LEU A 82 18.88 -3.58 10.06
CA LEU A 82 17.92 -3.89 11.13
C LEU A 82 18.15 -5.26 11.77
N ARG A 83 19.19 -6.01 11.38
CA ARG A 83 19.51 -7.30 12.03
C ARG A 83 20.26 -7.08 13.33
N GLU A 84 19.89 -7.85 14.35
CA GLU A 84 20.64 -7.91 15.60
C GLU A 84 22.05 -8.48 15.35
N GLU A 85 23.03 -8.05 16.14
CA GLU A 85 24.40 -8.59 16.04
C GLU A 85 24.40 -10.08 16.43
N PRO A 86 25.07 -10.94 15.64
CA PRO A 86 25.02 -12.38 15.89
C PRO A 86 25.73 -12.73 17.19
N ASN A 87 24.96 -13.17 18.20
CA ASN A 87 25.52 -13.88 19.34
C ASN A 87 26.15 -15.20 18.84
N SER A 88 27.36 -15.54 19.31
CA SER A 88 28.25 -16.59 18.79
C SER A 88 27.68 -18.02 18.73
N HIS A 89 26.47 -18.25 19.25
CA HIS A 89 25.83 -19.56 19.34
C HIS A 89 24.47 -19.65 18.63
N VAL A 90 24.06 -18.62 17.88
CA VAL A 90 22.78 -18.58 17.16
C VAL A 90 23.02 -18.58 15.65
N VAL A 91 22.27 -19.41 14.92
CA VAL A 91 22.31 -19.46 13.45
C VAL A 91 21.84 -18.12 12.89
N GLU A 92 22.64 -17.50 12.01
CA GLU A 92 22.26 -16.25 11.33
C GLU A 92 20.94 -16.43 10.57
N GLN A 93 19.90 -15.72 11.01
CA GLN A 93 18.64 -15.63 10.28
C GLN A 93 18.61 -14.36 9.42
N ARG A 94 18.02 -14.48 8.23
CA ARG A 94 17.88 -13.40 7.27
C ARG A 94 16.42 -13.26 6.88
N VAL A 95 16.04 -12.05 6.54
CA VAL A 95 14.70 -11.80 5.98
C VAL A 95 14.69 -12.37 4.57
N GLU A 96 13.73 -13.24 4.30
CA GLU A 96 13.49 -13.81 2.98
C GLU A 96 12.81 -12.76 2.08
N TRP A 97 13.19 -12.70 0.81
CA TRP A 97 12.61 -11.72 -0.12
C TRP A 97 11.10 -11.96 -0.32
N LEU A 98 10.68 -13.23 -0.41
CA LEU A 98 9.26 -13.61 -0.48
C LEU A 98 8.47 -13.15 0.76
N TYR A 99 9.10 -13.14 1.94
CA TYR A 99 8.47 -12.62 3.15
C TYR A 99 8.25 -11.11 3.06
N ALA A 100 9.25 -10.36 2.58
CA ALA A 100 9.11 -8.91 2.37
C ALA A 100 8.00 -8.59 1.35
N PHE A 101 7.83 -9.41 0.32
CA PHE A 101 6.74 -9.28 -0.64
C PHE A 101 5.37 -9.62 -0.02
N ASP A 102 5.29 -10.66 0.82
CA ASP A 102 4.05 -10.99 1.56
C ASP A 102 3.62 -9.86 2.51
N VAL A 103 4.58 -9.23 3.20
CA VAL A 103 4.32 -8.04 4.03
C VAL A 103 3.78 -6.87 3.17
N HIS A 104 4.30 -6.66 1.96
CA HIS A 104 3.75 -5.70 1.01
C HIS A 104 2.30 -6.05 0.64
N CYS A 105 2.01 -7.29 0.25
CA CYS A 105 0.64 -7.70 -0.11
C CYS A 105 -0.33 -7.54 1.07
N ASN A 106 0.09 -7.90 2.29
CA ASN A 106 -0.72 -7.77 3.50
C ASN A 106 -1.02 -6.30 3.85
N SER A 107 0.00 -5.43 3.75
CA SER A 107 -0.17 -3.99 3.99
C SER A 107 -0.95 -3.28 2.87
N PHE A 108 -0.84 -3.75 1.63
CA PHE A 108 -1.58 -3.23 0.49
C PHE A 108 -3.09 -3.50 0.60
N PHE A 109 -3.52 -4.63 1.18
CA PHE A 109 -4.95 -4.97 1.23
C PHE A 109 -5.82 -3.92 1.94
N PRO A 110 -5.50 -3.43 3.15
CA PRO A 110 -6.28 -2.34 3.77
C PRO A 110 -6.15 -1.02 3.03
N ALA A 111 -4.98 -0.71 2.48
CA ALA A 111 -4.80 0.47 1.65
C ALA A 111 -5.70 0.41 0.40
N PHE A 112 -5.84 -0.77 -0.21
CA PHE A 112 -6.77 -1.03 -1.30
C PHE A 112 -8.22 -0.80 -0.86
N VAL A 113 -8.64 -1.33 0.29
CA VAL A 113 -10.01 -1.11 0.79
C VAL A 113 -10.28 0.38 0.99
N ILE A 114 -9.34 1.15 1.53
CA ILE A 114 -9.54 2.59 1.76
C ILE A 114 -9.49 3.37 0.43
N LEU A 115 -8.50 3.13 -0.41
CA LEU A 115 -8.23 3.95 -1.61
C LEU A 115 -9.01 3.55 -2.85
N TYR A 116 -9.44 2.29 -2.97
CA TYR A 116 -10.18 1.81 -4.13
C TYR A 116 -11.64 1.53 -3.78
N VAL A 117 -11.94 0.91 -2.64
CA VAL A 117 -13.33 0.56 -2.30
C VAL A 117 -14.06 1.74 -1.65
N LEU A 118 -13.54 2.26 -0.53
CA LEU A 118 -14.21 3.33 0.21
C LEU A 118 -14.24 4.64 -0.58
N GLN A 119 -13.15 4.98 -1.28
CA GLN A 119 -13.13 6.16 -2.16
C GLN A 119 -14.11 6.05 -3.32
N TYR A 120 -14.40 4.85 -3.83
CA TYR A 120 -15.38 4.67 -4.90
C TYR A 120 -16.77 5.11 -4.44
N PHE A 121 -17.20 4.64 -3.27
CA PHE A 121 -18.48 5.04 -2.68
C PHE A 121 -18.53 6.52 -2.28
N LEU A 122 -17.41 7.08 -1.82
CA LEU A 122 -17.30 8.49 -1.47
C LEU A 122 -17.05 9.40 -2.69
N SER A 123 -16.86 8.85 -3.89
CA SER A 123 -16.46 9.61 -5.07
C SER A 123 -17.42 10.76 -5.44
N PRO A 124 -18.77 10.63 -5.32
CA PRO A 124 -19.67 11.75 -5.62
C PRO A 124 -19.44 12.94 -4.67
N LEU A 125 -19.08 12.66 -3.41
CA LEU A 125 -18.77 13.68 -2.41
C LEU A 125 -17.36 14.24 -2.62
N LEU A 126 -16.39 13.40 -2.97
CA LEU A 126 -14.97 13.76 -3.12
C LEU A 126 -14.69 14.63 -4.36
N ILE A 127 -15.51 14.49 -5.42
CA ILE A 127 -15.39 15.28 -6.66
C ILE A 127 -15.91 16.70 -6.47
N ALA A 128 -16.77 16.94 -5.47
CA ALA A 128 -17.36 18.25 -5.22
C ALA A 128 -16.30 19.33 -4.94
N HIS A 129 -16.59 20.55 -5.40
CA HIS A 129 -15.73 21.71 -5.15
C HIS A 129 -15.93 22.21 -3.72
N GLY A 130 -14.85 22.25 -2.94
CA GLY A 130 -14.88 22.85 -1.61
C GLY A 130 -13.74 22.39 -0.71
N PHE A 131 -13.66 23.01 0.47
CA PHE A 131 -12.66 22.66 1.48
C PHE A 131 -12.90 21.28 2.09
N LEU A 132 -14.16 20.92 2.38
CA LEU A 132 -14.51 19.68 3.07
C LEU A 132 -14.22 18.42 2.23
N PRO A 133 -14.61 18.31 0.94
CA PRO A 133 -14.20 17.18 0.09
C PRO A 133 -12.69 17.02 -0.03
N ALA A 134 -11.98 18.14 -0.19
CA ALA A 134 -10.51 18.13 -0.24
C ALA A 134 -9.89 17.69 1.09
N LEU A 135 -10.45 18.07 2.23
CA LEU A 135 -10.01 17.58 3.55
C LEU A 135 -10.26 16.09 3.70
N LEU A 136 -11.46 15.63 3.39
CA LEU A 136 -11.82 14.23 3.50
C LEU A 136 -10.92 13.35 2.62
N SER A 137 -10.70 13.75 1.37
CA SER A 137 -9.80 13.05 0.45
C SER A 137 -8.40 12.90 1.05
N ASN A 138 -7.81 14.00 1.53
CA ASN A 138 -6.47 14.02 2.12
C ASN A 138 -6.37 13.17 3.39
N LEU A 139 -7.40 13.18 4.23
CA LEU A 139 -7.46 12.34 5.42
C LEU A 139 -7.52 10.86 5.05
N LEU A 140 -8.33 10.48 4.07
CA LEU A 140 -8.41 9.08 3.61
C LEU A 140 -7.06 8.57 3.11
N PHE A 141 -6.32 9.37 2.35
CA PHE A 141 -5.00 8.98 1.89
C PHE A 141 -3.96 8.94 3.01
N MET A 142 -3.95 9.95 3.88
CA MET A 142 -3.09 9.96 5.06
C MET A 142 -3.31 8.69 5.89
N VAL A 143 -4.57 8.33 6.15
CA VAL A 143 -4.93 7.12 6.88
C VAL A 143 -4.49 5.88 6.13
N ALA A 144 -4.73 5.78 4.81
CA ALA A 144 -4.33 4.62 4.02
C ALA A 144 -2.81 4.38 4.03
N ILE A 145 -2.01 5.42 3.79
CA ILE A 145 -0.55 5.33 3.81
C ILE A 145 -0.02 5.05 5.21
N SER A 146 -0.61 5.69 6.23
CA SER A 146 -0.24 5.43 7.63
C SER A 146 -0.50 3.97 8.00
N TYR A 147 -1.66 3.44 7.60
CA TYR A 147 -2.03 2.05 7.86
C TYR A 147 -1.13 1.06 7.10
N TYR A 148 -0.78 1.38 5.84
CA TYR A 148 0.18 0.60 5.06
C TYR A 148 1.53 0.48 5.78
N HIS A 149 2.10 1.60 6.25
CA HIS A 149 3.37 1.58 6.98
C HIS A 149 3.27 0.93 8.36
N TYR A 150 2.14 1.09 9.06
CA TYR A 150 1.89 0.43 10.33
C TYR A 150 1.85 -1.10 10.19
N LEU A 151 1.21 -1.62 9.14
CA LEU A 151 1.23 -3.06 8.86
C LEU A 151 2.59 -3.58 8.41
N ASN A 152 3.39 -2.76 7.69
CA ASN A 152 4.78 -3.13 7.42
C ASN A 152 5.57 -3.28 8.72
N PHE A 153 5.47 -2.28 9.62
CA PHE A 153 6.07 -2.36 10.96
C PHE A 153 5.66 -3.65 11.67
N LEU A 154 4.35 -3.92 11.77
CA LEU A 154 3.85 -5.11 12.46
C LEU A 154 4.32 -6.41 11.81
N GLY A 155 4.42 -6.44 10.48
CA GLY A 155 4.97 -7.59 9.75
C GLY A 155 6.40 -7.87 10.20
N TYR A 156 7.29 -6.89 10.08
CA TYR A 156 8.69 -7.07 10.43
C TYR A 156 8.95 -7.26 11.93
N ASP A 157 8.10 -6.71 12.81
CA ASP A 157 8.22 -6.82 14.27
C ASP A 157 8.01 -8.26 14.80
N VAL A 158 7.33 -9.12 14.03
CA VAL A 158 7.16 -10.54 14.38
C VAL A 158 8.48 -11.32 14.29
N LEU A 159 9.47 -10.82 13.53
CA LEU A 159 10.75 -11.48 13.34
C LEU A 159 11.69 -11.21 14.54
N PRO A 160 12.02 -12.22 15.35
CA PRO A 160 12.73 -12.01 16.62
C PRO A 160 14.21 -11.65 16.46
N PHE A 161 14.76 -11.73 15.24
CA PHE A 161 16.15 -11.39 14.91
C PHE A 161 16.29 -9.99 14.26
N LEU A 162 15.18 -9.30 14.08
CA LEU A 162 15.18 -7.90 13.68
C LEU A 162 15.07 -7.02 14.91
N ASP A 163 15.88 -5.98 14.91
CA ASP A 163 15.98 -5.00 15.96
C ASP A 163 15.68 -3.62 15.35
N ARG A 164 15.14 -2.68 16.15
CA ARG A 164 14.79 -1.32 15.69
C ARG A 164 13.82 -1.27 14.49
N THR A 165 12.87 -2.20 14.41
CA THR A 165 11.78 -2.24 13.41
C THR A 165 10.93 -0.97 13.37
N THR A 166 10.96 -0.15 14.44
CA THR A 166 10.33 1.19 14.52
C THR A 166 10.71 2.13 13.37
N PHE A 167 11.82 1.88 12.66
CA PHE A 167 12.17 2.55 11.41
C PHE A 167 11.01 2.61 10.39
N PHE A 168 10.21 1.54 10.29
CA PHE A 168 9.07 1.47 9.37
C PHE A 168 7.94 2.45 9.71
N LEU A 169 7.93 3.04 10.92
CA LEU A 169 6.94 4.03 11.35
C LEU A 169 7.32 5.47 10.95
N TYR A 170 8.58 5.75 10.60
CA TYR A 170 9.02 7.11 10.24
C TYR A 170 8.25 7.74 9.06
N PRO A 171 7.90 7.00 7.98
CA PRO A 171 7.05 7.54 6.92
C PRO A 171 5.69 8.03 7.41
N ILE A 172 5.13 7.44 8.48
CA ILE A 172 3.86 7.89 9.08
C ILE A 172 4.01 9.31 9.62
N GLY A 173 5.07 9.57 10.38
CA GLY A 173 5.38 10.91 10.89
C GLY A 173 5.54 11.94 9.76
N LEU A 174 6.24 11.56 8.70
CA LEU A 174 6.40 12.40 7.51
C LEU A 174 5.04 12.74 6.85
N VAL A 175 4.17 11.75 6.67
CA VAL A 175 2.85 11.94 6.04
C VAL A 175 1.92 12.80 6.91
N ILE A 176 1.97 12.63 8.23
CA ILE A 176 1.21 13.47 9.18
C ILE A 176 1.69 14.93 9.14
N ILE A 177 2.98 15.18 8.97
CA ILE A 177 3.53 16.55 8.87
C ILE A 177 3.27 17.17 7.49
N LEU A 178 3.45 16.40 6.41
CA LEU A 178 3.27 16.90 5.04
C LEU A 178 1.82 17.16 4.68
N SER A 179 0.87 16.40 5.22
CA SER A 179 -0.56 16.56 4.90
C SER A 179 -1.13 17.95 5.25
N PRO A 180 -0.89 18.57 6.43
CA PRO A 180 -1.31 19.95 6.70
C PRO A 180 -0.46 20.99 5.95
N LEU A 181 0.85 20.75 5.75
CA LEU A 181 1.73 21.67 5.02
C LEU A 181 1.34 21.83 3.55
N SER A 182 0.94 20.73 2.90
CA SER A 182 0.41 20.76 1.54
C SER A 182 -0.78 21.71 1.42
N LYS A 183 -1.62 21.80 2.46
CA LYS A 183 -2.79 22.69 2.51
C LYS A 183 -2.45 24.14 2.83
N CYS A 184 -1.45 24.38 3.68
CA CYS A 184 -0.91 25.72 3.92
C CYS A 184 -0.34 26.34 2.63
N ILE A 185 0.28 25.52 1.77
CA ILE A 185 0.80 25.93 0.45
C ILE A 185 -0.32 26.00 -0.61
N LEU A 186 -1.35 25.14 -0.51
CA LEU A 186 -2.50 25.07 -1.43
C LEU A 186 -3.44 26.28 -1.37
N TYR A 187 -3.44 27.06 -0.28
CA TYR A 187 -4.17 28.33 -0.26
C TYR A 187 -3.64 29.32 -1.32
N SER A 188 -2.39 29.14 -1.78
CA SER A 188 -1.76 29.96 -2.83
C SER A 188 -1.80 29.34 -4.24
N THR A 189 -2.00 28.03 -4.38
CA THR A 189 -1.97 27.33 -5.68
C THR A 189 -3.03 26.24 -5.68
N LYS A 190 -3.87 26.15 -6.71
CA LYS A 190 -4.90 25.10 -6.87
C LYS A 190 -4.29 23.69 -7.13
N PHE A 191 -3.23 23.29 -6.43
CA PHE A 191 -2.47 22.06 -6.69
C PHE A 191 -2.47 21.10 -5.49
N SER A 192 -3.49 20.26 -5.38
CA SER A 192 -3.50 19.19 -4.37
C SER A 192 -2.89 17.94 -4.99
N PRO A 193 -1.75 17.41 -4.49
CA PRO A 193 -1.16 16.17 -5.02
C PRO A 193 -2.17 15.00 -4.96
N LEU A 194 -3.12 15.08 -4.04
CA LEU A 194 -4.17 14.09 -3.84
C LEU A 194 -5.37 14.20 -4.76
N LYS A 195 -5.78 15.45 -5.06
CA LYS A 195 -6.69 15.68 -6.16
C LYS A 195 -6.03 15.11 -7.38
N ASN A 196 -4.73 15.28 -7.59
CA ASN A 196 -4.06 14.70 -8.74
C ASN A 196 -3.98 13.18 -8.75
N HIS A 197 -3.76 12.40 -7.67
CA HIS A 197 -3.80 10.92 -7.81
C HIS A 197 -5.21 10.40 -8.15
N LEU A 198 -6.24 10.87 -7.44
CA LEU A 198 -7.65 10.57 -7.74
C LEU A 198 -8.04 11.13 -9.11
N THR A 199 -7.59 12.32 -9.47
CA THR A 199 -7.87 13.00 -10.74
C THR A 199 -7.00 12.45 -11.86
N TYR A 200 -5.85 11.82 -11.64
CA TYR A 200 -5.08 11.09 -12.65
C TYR A 200 -5.70 9.72 -12.87
N PHE A 201 -6.15 9.04 -11.81
CA PHE A 201 -6.92 7.81 -11.91
C PHE A 201 -8.28 8.05 -12.60
N LEU A 202 -8.94 9.17 -12.28
CA LEU A 202 -10.21 9.61 -12.88
C LEU A 202 -10.04 10.33 -14.24
N LEU A 203 -8.92 11.01 -14.55
CA LEU A 203 -8.64 11.63 -15.87
C LEU A 203 -8.13 10.60 -16.86
N SER A 204 -7.33 9.63 -16.42
CA SER A 204 -7.09 8.41 -17.21
C SER A 204 -8.38 7.62 -17.44
N CYS A 205 -9.44 7.95 -16.66
CA CYS A 205 -10.82 7.50 -16.79
C CYS A 205 -11.78 8.58 -17.38
N SER A 206 -11.27 9.71 -17.87
CA SER A 206 -12.09 10.83 -18.37
C SER A 206 -11.37 11.64 -19.46
N ASP A 207 -10.63 10.99 -20.36
CA ASP A 207 -10.11 11.64 -21.56
C ASP A 207 -11.05 11.51 -22.78
N THR A 208 -12.35 11.30 -22.55
CA THR A 208 -13.35 11.25 -23.64
C THR A 208 -14.31 12.46 -23.67
N HIS A 209 -14.34 13.36 -22.67
CA HIS A 209 -15.29 14.49 -22.65
C HIS A 209 -14.73 15.82 -22.12
N ARG A 210 -13.56 16.24 -22.61
CA ARG A 210 -13.21 17.67 -22.66
C ARG A 210 -13.23 18.17 -24.10
N VAL A 211 -14.44 18.53 -24.54
CA VAL A 211 -14.68 19.59 -25.54
C VAL A 211 -15.44 20.69 -24.83
#